data_AF-A0A2H4R8A1-F1
#
_entry.id   AF-A0A2H4R8A1-F1
#
_cell.length_a   1.000
_cell.length_b   1.000
_cell.length_c   1.000
_cell.angle_alpha   90.00
_cell.angle_beta   90.00
_cell.angle_gamma   90.00
#
_symmetry.space_group_name_H-M   'P 1'
#
loop_
_entity.id
_entity.type
_entity.pdbx_description
1 polymer ?
#
loop_
_entity_poly.entity_id
_entity_poly.type
_entity_poly.pdbx_seq_one_letter_code
_entity_poly.pdbx_strand_id
1 'polypeptide(L)'
;MKPSLFFLNLRLSGIGFRAYIVKKVVDNEVAARHIAKKSSNETSSQLKQSSRSYIHQSSDAKGEVNYIKLLILKVGQSALTSYPIPQGINIFCPTDQQQQADNQPLLLTSDNLQLLTQVAAEIKSYRKPDPYKGSGIYLCDRFETDQGEIYENEIINRKVIKKK
;
A
#
# COMPACT_ATOMS: atom_id res chain seq x y z
N MET A 1 10.60 -4.83 -25.91
CA MET A 1 9.17 -4.57 -25.59
C MET A 1 9.14 -3.46 -24.56
N LYS A 2 8.38 -2.36 -24.78
CA LYS A 2 8.24 -1.32 -23.74
C LYS A 2 7.60 -1.97 -22.50
N PRO A 3 8.14 -1.80 -21.28
CA PRO A 3 7.46 -2.26 -20.08
C PRO A 3 6.13 -1.51 -19.98
N SER A 4 5.03 -2.25 -19.92
CA SER A 4 3.70 -1.68 -19.67
C SER A 4 3.61 -1.32 -18.20
N LEU A 5 3.64 -0.03 -17.88
CA LEU A 5 3.39 0.45 -16.54
C LEU A 5 1.89 0.31 -16.25
N PHE A 6 1.54 -0.56 -15.32
CA PHE A 6 0.18 -0.71 -14.82
C PHE A 6 -0.04 0.22 -13.62
N PHE A 7 -1.26 0.70 -13.45
CA PHE A 7 -1.64 1.53 -12.31
C PHE A 7 -3.03 1.18 -11.78
N LEU A 8 -3.25 1.38 -10.49
CA LEU A 8 -4.55 1.25 -9.81
C LEU A 8 -4.70 2.39 -8.80
N ASN A 9 -5.93 2.89 -8.64
CA ASN A 9 -6.22 3.94 -7.67
C ASN A 9 -7.00 3.38 -6.48
N LEU A 10 -6.56 3.66 -5.26
CA LEU A 10 -7.26 3.30 -4.03
C LEU A 10 -7.74 4.55 -3.29
N ARG A 11 -9.06 4.75 -3.21
CA ARG A 11 -9.63 5.86 -2.42
C ARG A 11 -9.93 5.41 -1.00
N LEU A 12 -9.46 6.20 -0.03
CA LEU A 12 -9.82 6.05 1.37
C LEU A 12 -11.04 6.93 1.65
N SER A 13 -12.18 6.31 1.98
CA SER A 13 -13.41 7.03 2.29
C SER A 13 -13.82 6.78 3.74
N GLY A 14 -13.85 7.84 4.55
CA GLY A 14 -14.20 7.77 5.96
C GLY A 14 -13.61 8.93 6.74
N ILE A 15 -14.22 9.21 7.89
CA ILE A 15 -13.78 10.32 8.75
C ILE A 15 -12.39 10.00 9.31
N GLY A 16 -11.44 10.90 9.08
CA GLY A 16 -10.06 10.78 9.54
C GLY A 16 -9.26 9.67 8.85
N PHE A 17 -9.77 9.15 7.72
CA PHE A 17 -9.03 8.17 6.94
C PHE A 17 -7.85 8.85 6.25
N ARG A 18 -6.67 8.27 6.38
CA ARG A 18 -5.45 8.78 5.75
C ARG A 18 -4.39 7.70 5.61
N ALA A 19 -3.48 7.89 4.68
CA ALA A 19 -2.29 7.07 4.56
C ALA A 19 -1.05 7.89 4.26
N TYR A 20 0.10 7.39 4.68
CA TYR A 20 1.41 7.98 4.40
C TYR A 20 2.47 6.89 4.34
N ILE A 21 3.58 7.17 3.65
CA ILE A 21 4.67 6.20 3.48
C ILE A 21 5.80 6.55 4.45
N VAL A 22 6.36 5.53 5.07
CA VAL A 22 7.54 5.64 5.93
C VAL A 22 8.66 4.80 5.31
N LYS A 23 9.82 5.41 5.08
CA LYS A 23 11.05 4.73 4.67
C LYS A 23 11.88 4.43 5.92
N LYS A 24 12.23 3.16 6.14
CA LYS A 24 13.10 2.73 7.23
C LYS A 24 14.35 2.07 6.66
N VAL A 25 15.52 2.65 6.91
CA VAL A 25 16.81 2.07 6.50
C VAL A 25 17.07 0.80 7.29
N VAL A 26 17.60 -0.22 6.62
CA VAL A 26 17.96 -1.51 7.21
C VAL A 26 19.47 -1.59 7.32
N ASP A 27 19.97 -1.60 8.56
CA ASP A 27 21.39 -1.80 8.82
C ASP A 27 21.76 -3.27 8.63
N ASN A 28 22.48 -3.56 7.55
CA ASN A 28 22.86 -4.93 7.16
C ASN A 28 23.61 -5.67 8.27
N GLU A 29 24.41 -4.97 9.08
CA GLU A 29 25.15 -5.57 10.19
C GLU A 29 24.24 -6.09 11.31
N VAL A 30 23.19 -5.34 11.67
CA VAL A 30 22.27 -5.72 12.73
C VAL A 30 21.43 -6.91 12.30
N ALA A 31 21.00 -6.94 11.02
CA ALA A 31 20.29 -8.07 10.43
C ALA A 31 21.17 -9.34 10.42
N ALA A 32 22.43 -9.24 9.98
CA ALA A 32 23.37 -10.35 9.97
C ALA A 32 23.62 -10.93 11.37
N ARG A 33 23.77 -10.08 12.39
CA ARG A 33 23.93 -10.51 13.81
C ARG A 33 22.71 -11.28 14.33
N HIS A 34 21.49 -10.89 13.95
CA HIS A 34 20.29 -11.61 14.37
C HIS A 34 20.15 -12.97 13.67
N ILE A 35 20.51 -13.05 12.39
CA ILE A 35 20.49 -14.31 11.63
C ILE A 35 21.54 -15.29 12.18
N ALA A 36 22.75 -14.80 12.49
CA ALA A 36 23.81 -15.62 13.09
C ALA A 36 23.42 -16.20 14.46
N LYS A 37 22.61 -15.49 15.25
CA LYS A 37 22.08 -16.00 16.54
C LYS A 37 20.95 -17.03 16.38
N LYS A 38 20.29 -17.10 15.23
CA LYS A 38 19.10 -17.94 14.98
C LYS A 38 19.40 -19.24 14.21
N SER A 39 20.66 -19.53 13.89
CA SER A 39 21.09 -20.59 12.97
C SER A 39 20.96 -22.03 13.50
N SER A 40 20.17 -22.29 14.54
CA SER A 40 20.01 -23.65 15.08
C SER A 40 18.86 -24.45 14.45
N ASN A 41 18.00 -23.89 13.57
CA ASN A 41 16.89 -24.64 12.97
C ASN A 41 16.75 -24.44 11.44
N GLU A 42 16.75 -25.54 10.70
CA GLU A 42 16.93 -25.68 9.24
C GLU A 42 15.70 -25.38 8.36
N THR A 43 14.78 -24.50 8.73
CA THR A 43 13.65 -24.10 7.85
C THR A 43 14.00 -22.84 7.05
N SER A 44 15.09 -22.89 6.30
CA SER A 44 15.81 -21.68 5.86
C SER A 44 15.47 -21.17 4.46
N SER A 45 15.15 -22.01 3.48
CA SER A 45 15.14 -21.59 2.07
C SER A 45 13.90 -20.78 1.67
N GLN A 46 12.70 -21.27 2.01
CA GLN A 46 11.44 -20.58 1.68
C GLN A 46 11.25 -19.27 2.46
N LEU A 47 11.63 -19.24 3.75
CA LEU A 47 11.60 -18.02 4.55
C LEU A 47 12.57 -16.95 4.02
N LYS A 48 13.78 -17.35 3.59
CA LYS A 48 14.78 -16.42 3.03
C LYS A 48 14.31 -15.75 1.74
N GLN A 49 13.52 -16.46 0.91
CA GLN A 49 12.99 -15.94 -0.35
C GLN A 49 11.86 -14.93 -0.11
N SER A 50 10.92 -15.25 0.80
CA SER A 50 9.84 -14.32 1.22
C SER A 50 10.38 -13.04 1.87
N SER A 51 11.49 -13.15 2.60
CA SER A 51 12.11 -12.00 3.29
C SER A 51 12.72 -10.96 2.33
N ARG A 52 13.14 -11.37 1.13
CA ARG A 52 13.76 -10.45 0.16
C ARG A 52 12.75 -9.59 -0.57
N SER A 53 11.50 -10.03 -0.67
CA SER A 53 10.45 -9.34 -1.42
C SER A 53 10.14 -7.93 -0.90
N TYR A 54 10.59 -7.54 0.29
CA TYR A 54 10.30 -6.25 0.92
C TYR A 54 11.53 -5.32 1.06
N ILE A 55 12.72 -5.78 0.66
CA ILE A 55 13.94 -4.99 0.77
C ILE A 55 14.11 -4.20 -0.53
N HIS A 56 14.17 -2.87 -0.40
CA HIS A 56 14.40 -1.94 -1.49
C HIS A 56 15.85 -1.47 -1.46
N GLN A 57 16.45 -1.27 -2.63
CA GLN A 57 17.81 -0.77 -2.79
C GLN A 57 17.77 0.66 -3.34
N SER A 58 18.56 1.57 -2.76
CA SER A 58 18.84 2.88 -3.34
C SER A 58 20.34 3.10 -3.42
N SER A 59 20.81 3.48 -4.60
CA SER A 59 22.19 3.90 -4.84
C SER A 59 22.34 5.38 -4.49
N ASP A 60 22.96 5.65 -3.34
CA ASP A 60 23.34 7.02 -2.97
C ASP A 60 24.82 7.23 -3.31
N ALA A 61 25.27 8.49 -3.45
CA ALA A 61 26.67 8.83 -3.73
C ALA A 61 27.68 8.28 -2.67
N LYS A 62 27.18 7.77 -1.54
CA LYS A 62 27.95 7.18 -0.42
C LYS A 62 27.86 5.64 -0.35
N GLY A 63 27.12 4.98 -1.25
CA GLY A 63 26.99 3.51 -1.30
C GLY A 63 25.55 3.01 -1.50
N GLU A 64 25.40 1.68 -1.58
CA GLU A 64 24.10 0.99 -1.69
C GLU A 64 23.42 0.90 -0.31
N VAL A 65 22.25 1.51 -0.17
CA VAL A 65 21.47 1.50 1.07
C VAL A 65 20.23 0.62 0.90
N ASN A 66 20.11 -0.37 1.76
CA ASN A 66 18.91 -1.19 1.87
C ASN A 66 17.88 -0.50 2.77
N TYR A 67 16.62 -0.50 2.37
CA TYR A 67 15.53 0.07 3.15
C TYR A 67 14.22 -0.68 2.93
N ILE A 68 13.28 -0.48 3.85
CA ILE A 68 11.91 -1.00 3.76
C ILE A 68 10.97 0.19 3.63
N LYS A 69 10.03 0.11 2.69
CA LYS A 69 8.91 1.05 2.56
C LYS A 69 7.69 0.48 3.28
N LEU A 70 7.09 1.28 4.16
CA LEU A 70 5.89 0.92 4.91
C LEU A 70 4.78 1.91 4.55
N LEU A 71 3.63 1.40 4.12
CA LEU A 71 2.39 2.18 4.02
C LEU A 71 1.69 2.16 5.37
N ILE A 72 1.60 3.32 6.01
CA ILE A 72 0.88 3.49 7.26
C ILE A 72 -0.54 3.95 6.96
N LEU A 73 -1.52 3.19 7.44
CA LEU A 73 -2.94 3.41 7.22
C LEU A 73 -3.63 3.78 8.53
N LYS A 74 -4.39 4.88 8.52
CA LYS A 74 -5.38 5.20 9.54
C LYS A 74 -6.75 5.05 8.89
N VAL A 75 -7.45 3.95 9.18
CA VAL A 75 -8.72 3.58 8.50
C VAL A 75 -9.84 3.30 9.50
N GLY A 76 -9.99 4.20 10.48
CA GLY A 76 -11.07 4.17 11.48
C GLY A 76 -10.83 3.24 12.68
N GLN A 77 -9.70 2.53 12.71
CA GLN A 77 -9.25 1.77 13.89
C GLN A 77 -8.51 2.70 14.87
N SER A 78 -8.47 2.33 16.16
CA SER A 78 -7.74 3.11 17.18
C SER A 78 -6.23 3.15 16.90
N ALA A 79 -5.66 2.00 16.52
CA ALA A 79 -4.25 1.87 16.15
C ALA A 79 -4.01 2.19 14.66
N LEU A 80 -2.75 2.48 14.32
CA LEU A 80 -2.28 2.58 12.93
C LEU A 80 -1.98 1.18 12.39
N THR A 81 -2.34 0.93 11.14
CA THR A 81 -2.01 -0.31 10.45
C THR A 81 -0.79 -0.08 9.58
N SER A 82 0.26 -0.89 9.73
CA SER A 82 1.45 -0.84 8.89
C SER A 82 1.43 -1.96 7.86
N TYR A 83 1.50 -1.60 6.57
CA TYR A 83 1.60 -2.53 5.46
C TYR A 83 2.99 -2.44 4.81
N PRO A 84 3.78 -3.52 4.77
CA PRO A 84 5.07 -3.51 4.07
C PRO A 84 4.88 -3.53 2.56
N ILE A 85 5.44 -2.55 1.86
CA ILE A 85 5.31 -2.44 0.41
C ILE A 85 6.36 -3.37 -0.23
N PRO A 86 5.95 -4.37 -1.04
CA PRO A 86 6.88 -5.24 -1.72
C PRO A 86 7.66 -4.51 -2.83
N GLN A 87 8.80 -5.08 -3.20
CA GLN A 87 9.63 -4.61 -4.31
C GLN A 87 8.84 -4.71 -5.63
N GLY A 88 8.99 -3.72 -6.50
CA GLY A 88 8.28 -3.63 -7.77
C GLY A 88 6.93 -2.92 -7.69
N ILE A 89 6.45 -2.57 -6.49
CA ILE A 89 5.30 -1.69 -6.30
C ILE A 89 5.77 -0.32 -5.83
N ASN A 90 5.27 0.71 -6.51
CA ASN A 90 5.34 2.09 -6.03
C ASN A 90 3.94 2.56 -5.63
N ILE A 91 3.87 3.30 -4.53
CA ILE A 91 2.64 3.89 -4.05
C ILE A 91 2.90 5.39 -3.94
N PHE A 92 2.07 6.19 -4.58
CA PHE A 92 2.08 7.64 -4.47
C PHE A 92 0.91 8.07 -3.59
N CYS A 93 1.24 8.76 -2.50
CA CYS A 93 0.27 9.40 -1.64
C CYS A 93 0.17 10.87 -2.07
N PRO A 94 -1.01 11.37 -2.48
CA PRO A 94 -1.15 12.72 -3.02
C PRO A 94 -0.80 13.84 -2.02
N THR A 95 -0.69 13.54 -0.71
CA THR A 95 -0.23 14.52 0.27
C THR A 95 0.48 13.87 1.45
N ASP A 96 1.69 14.36 1.74
CA ASP A 96 2.41 13.96 2.94
C ASP A 96 1.70 14.51 4.20
N GLN A 97 1.15 13.58 4.97
CA GLN A 97 0.77 13.65 6.38
C GLN A 97 -0.44 14.51 6.84
N GLN A 98 -0.76 15.66 6.25
CA GLN A 98 -1.78 16.56 6.85
C GLN A 98 -2.97 16.93 5.99
N GLN A 99 -2.92 16.73 4.68
CA GLN A 99 -3.98 17.19 3.78
C GLN A 99 -4.28 16.16 2.68
N GLN A 100 -4.86 15.00 3.03
CA GLN A 100 -5.79 14.35 2.08
C GLN A 100 -7.07 15.21 1.98
N ALA A 101 -6.93 16.51 1.71
CA ALA A 101 -7.98 17.52 1.83
C ALA A 101 -9.08 17.31 0.79
N ASP A 102 -8.79 16.62 -0.31
CA ASP A 102 -9.70 16.53 -1.46
C ASP A 102 -10.12 15.10 -1.82
N ASN A 103 -10.06 14.15 -0.88
CA ASN A 103 -10.37 12.73 -1.13
C ASN A 103 -9.60 12.10 -2.31
N GLN A 104 -8.43 12.65 -2.68
CA GLN A 104 -7.63 12.13 -3.79
C GLN A 104 -7.16 10.69 -3.49
N PRO A 105 -7.30 9.75 -4.45
CA PRO A 105 -6.93 8.37 -4.22
C PRO A 105 -5.41 8.18 -4.19
N LEU A 106 -4.97 7.10 -3.55
CA LEU A 106 -3.60 6.60 -3.61
C LEU A 106 -3.37 6.00 -4.99
N LEU A 107 -2.29 6.39 -5.67
CA LEU A 107 -1.90 5.83 -6.96
C LEU A 107 -0.87 4.72 -6.74
N LEU A 108 -1.22 3.49 -7.07
CA LEU A 108 -0.32 2.34 -7.03
C LEU A 108 0.16 2.08 -8.47
N THR A 109 1.46 1.90 -8.66
CA THR A 109 2.06 1.58 -9.96
C THR A 109 3.01 0.39 -9.88
N SER A 110 3.10 -0.36 -10.98
CA SER A 110 3.91 -1.58 -11.07
C SER A 110 4.12 -1.98 -12.53
N ASP A 111 5.21 -2.70 -12.80
CA ASP A 111 5.43 -3.37 -14.08
C ASP A 111 4.70 -4.73 -14.16
N ASN A 112 4.27 -5.27 -13.02
CA ASN A 112 3.56 -6.55 -12.92
C ASN A 112 2.13 -6.36 -12.41
N LEU A 113 1.15 -6.63 -13.29
CA LEU A 113 -0.28 -6.52 -13.01
C LEU A 113 -0.76 -7.48 -11.92
N GLN A 114 -0.24 -8.72 -11.88
CA GLN A 114 -0.67 -9.71 -10.89
C GLN A 114 -0.27 -9.27 -9.48
N LEU A 115 0.98 -8.82 -9.33
CA LEU A 115 1.49 -8.28 -8.07
C LEU A 115 0.72 -7.02 -7.67
N LEU A 116 0.48 -6.11 -8.61
CA LEU A 116 -0.26 -4.87 -8.36
C LEU A 116 -1.68 -5.14 -7.85
N THR A 117 -2.39 -6.07 -8.51
CA THR A 117 -3.76 -6.45 -8.15
C THR A 117 -3.80 -7.13 -6.79
N GLN A 118 -2.84 -8.01 -6.50
CA GLN A 118 -2.72 -8.66 -5.19
C GLN A 118 -2.51 -7.62 -4.09
N VAL A 119 -1.55 -6.71 -4.26
CA VAL A 119 -1.24 -5.67 -3.26
C VAL A 119 -2.43 -4.73 -3.06
N ALA A 120 -3.11 -4.33 -4.13
CA ALA A 120 -4.32 -3.52 -4.03
C ALA A 120 -5.44 -4.24 -3.24
N ALA A 121 -5.64 -5.54 -3.50
CA ALA A 121 -6.63 -6.35 -2.78
C ALA A 121 -6.26 -6.54 -1.30
N GLU A 122 -4.99 -6.75 -0.98
CA GLU A 122 -4.49 -6.84 0.40
C GLU A 122 -4.74 -5.54 1.16
N ILE A 123 -4.37 -4.38 0.58
CA ILE A 123 -4.60 -3.07 1.20
C ILE A 123 -6.09 -2.83 1.43
N LYS A 124 -6.92 -3.13 0.43
CA LYS A 124 -8.39 -3.00 0.52
C LYS A 124 -8.98 -3.86 1.65
N SER A 125 -8.39 -5.04 1.91
CA SER A 125 -8.89 -5.97 2.93
C SER A 125 -8.85 -5.42 4.36
N TYR A 126 -7.95 -4.46 4.65
CA TYR A 126 -7.85 -3.83 5.97
C TYR A 126 -9.10 -3.06 6.40
N ARG A 127 -9.84 -2.51 5.43
CA ARG A 127 -11.12 -1.86 5.68
C ARG A 127 -12.00 -1.99 4.44
N LYS A 128 -12.66 -3.14 4.33
CA LYS A 128 -13.68 -3.36 3.31
C LYS A 128 -14.76 -2.28 3.41
N PRO A 129 -15.25 -1.75 2.29
CA PRO A 129 -16.35 -0.80 2.29
C PRO A 129 -17.59 -1.33 3.00
N ASP A 130 -18.09 -0.54 3.93
CA ASP A 130 -19.31 -0.84 4.66
C ASP A 130 -20.53 -0.71 3.72
N PRO A 131 -21.39 -1.75 3.59
CA PRO A 131 -22.53 -1.73 2.68
C PRO A 131 -23.62 -0.73 3.09
N TYR A 132 -23.63 -0.21 4.31
CA TYR A 132 -24.61 0.76 4.77
C TYR A 132 -24.02 2.17 4.81
N LYS A 133 -22.86 2.32 5.47
CA LYS A 133 -22.26 3.64 5.71
C LYS A 133 -21.35 4.10 4.58
N GLY A 134 -20.91 3.19 3.71
CA GLY A 134 -19.99 3.49 2.62
C GLY A 134 -18.59 3.91 3.07
N SER A 135 -18.22 3.74 4.35
CA SER A 135 -16.85 3.98 4.80
C SER A 135 -15.97 2.77 4.53
N GLY A 136 -14.83 2.97 3.88
CA GLY A 136 -13.84 1.94 3.59
C GLY A 136 -12.85 2.34 2.51
N ILE A 137 -12.09 1.35 2.05
CA ILE A 137 -11.10 1.49 0.99
C ILE A 137 -11.74 1.01 -0.32
N TYR A 138 -11.77 1.87 -1.32
CA TYR A 138 -12.37 1.60 -2.62
C TYR A 138 -11.30 1.48 -3.68
N LEU A 139 -11.51 0.58 -4.64
CA LEU A 139 -10.85 0.68 -5.93
C LEU A 139 -11.57 1.77 -6.74
N CYS A 140 -10.80 2.59 -7.45
CA CYS A 140 -11.34 3.70 -8.23
C CYS A 140 -10.82 3.69 -9.65
N ASP A 141 -11.70 4.04 -10.57
CA ASP A 141 -11.35 4.34 -11.94
C ASP A 141 -11.13 5.85 -12.09
N ARG A 142 -10.10 6.23 -12.84
CA ARG A 142 -9.76 7.62 -13.14
C ARG A 142 -10.24 7.95 -14.54
N PHE A 143 -11.02 9.02 -14.66
CA PHE A 143 -11.48 9.58 -15.92
C PHE A 143 -10.99 11.02 -16.06
N GLU A 144 -10.44 11.34 -17.23
CA GLU A 144 -10.11 12.71 -17.60
C GLU A 144 -11.29 13.30 -18.37
N THR A 145 -11.82 14.41 -17.88
CA THR A 145 -12.91 15.15 -18.52
C THR A 145 -12.48 16.59 -18.79
N ASP A 146 -13.22 17.31 -19.63
CA ASP A 146 -12.94 18.73 -19.91
C ASP A 146 -12.99 19.61 -18.64
N GLN A 147 -13.67 19.16 -17.59
CA GLN A 147 -13.82 19.83 -16.30
C GLN A 147 -12.75 19.40 -15.28
N GLY A 148 -11.84 18.49 -15.63
CA GLY A 148 -10.78 17.96 -14.78
C GLY A 148 -10.85 16.45 -14.55
N GLU A 149 -10.10 15.98 -13.55
CA GLU A 149 -10.01 14.55 -13.19
C GLU A 149 -11.18 14.13 -12.29
N ILE A 150 -11.89 13.10 -12.70
CA ILE A 150 -12.97 12.48 -11.92
C ILE A 150 -12.52 11.08 -11.52
N TYR A 151 -12.76 10.73 -10.26
CA TYR A 151 -12.46 9.40 -9.72
C TYR A 151 -13.75 8.74 -9.27
N GLU A 152 -14.18 7.69 -9.97
CA GLU A 152 -15.37 6.93 -9.61
C GLU A 152 -15.00 5.70 -8.80
N ASN A 153 -15.72 5.45 -7.70
CA ASN A 153 -15.50 4.28 -6.88
C ASN A 153 -16.18 3.06 -7.48
N GLU A 154 -15.63 1.87 -7.23
CA GLU A 154 -16.31 0.62 -7.52
C GLU A 154 -17.72 0.56 -6.90
N ILE A 155 -18.64 -0.07 -7.63
CA ILE A 155 -20.03 -0.24 -7.20
C ILE A 155 -20.09 -1.32 -6.13
N ILE A 156 -20.71 -1.00 -5.00
CA ILE A 156 -20.90 -1.94 -3.89
C ILE A 156 -22.38 -1.99 -3.57
N ASN A 157 -22.93 -3.20 -3.52
CA ASN A 157 -24.33 -3.44 -3.22
C ASN A 157 -24.65 -2.91 -1.82
N ARG A 158 -25.29 -1.73 -1.76
CA ARG A 158 -25.72 -1.14 -0.50
C ARG A 158 -26.98 -1.83 -0.02
N LYS A 159 -26.99 -2.25 1.25
CA LYS A 159 -28.20 -2.80 1.87
C LYS A 159 -29.06 -1.63 2.37
N VAL A 160 -30.33 -1.63 2.00
CA VAL A 160 -31.28 -0.60 2.47
C VAL A 160 -31.63 -0.89 3.93
N ILE A 161 -31.47 0.11 4.79
CA ILE A 161 -31.97 0.05 6.17
C ILE A 161 -33.49 0.19 6.08
N LYS A 162 -34.24 -0.88 6.37
CA LYS A 162 -35.67 -0.76 6.62
C LYS A 162 -35.83 -0.01 7.94
N LYS A 163 -36.25 1.26 7.89
CA LYS A 163 -36.67 1.96 9.10
C LYS A 163 -37.88 1.21 9.66
N LYS A 164 -37.81 0.85 10.94
CA LYS A 164 -38.91 0.23 11.68
C LYS A 164 -39.98 1.27 11.97
#